data_AF-A0A920KVX3-F1
#
_entry.id   AF-A0A920KVX3-F1
#
_cell.length_a   1.000
_cell.length_b   1.000
_cell.length_c   1.000
_cell.angle_alpha   90.00
_cell.angle_beta   90.00
_cell.angle_gamma   90.00
#
_symmetry.space_group_name_H-M   'P 1'
#
loop_
_entity.id
_entity.type
_entity.pdbx_description
1 polymer ?
#
loop_
_entity_poly.entity_id
_entity_poly.type
_entity_poly.pdbx_seq_one_letter_code
_entity_poly.pdbx_strand_id
1 'polypeptide(L)' 'MDFYRLNDKTNIYDLDIIESFENAISIIEWPEKLIEFIPEKRLNIKFSFVDDDDLRKIILAN' A
#
# COMPACT_ATOMS: atom_id res chain seq x y z
N MET A 1 6.95 0.70 1.61
CA MET A 1 6.56 -0.06 2.81
C MET A 1 5.81 -1.29 2.37
N ASP A 2 6.09 -2.43 2.98
CA ASP A 2 5.47 -3.73 2.66
C ASP A 2 4.79 -4.28 3.90
N PHE A 3 3.46 -4.46 3.84
CA PHE A 3 2.63 -4.94 4.94
C PHE A 3 2.21 -6.40 4.83
N TYR A 4 2.78 -7.17 3.90
CA TYR A 4 2.42 -8.58 3.72
C TYR A 4 2.57 -9.40 5.03
N ARG A 5 3.60 -9.10 5.82
CA ARG A 5 3.90 -9.81 7.08
C ARG A 5 3.23 -9.20 8.32
N LEU A 6 2.45 -8.14 8.15
CA LEU A 6 1.72 -7.54 9.25
C LEU A 6 0.72 -8.57 9.79
N ASN A 7 0.86 -8.90 11.07
CA ASN A 7 -0.07 -9.76 11.80
C ASN A 7 -0.76 -8.97 12.91
N ASP A 8 -1.80 -9.55 13.51
CA ASP A 8 -2.64 -8.89 14.53
C ASP A 8 -1.86 -8.43 15.78
N LYS A 9 -0.62 -8.89 15.99
CA LYS A 9 0.24 -8.45 17.09
C LYS A 9 1.11 -7.24 16.76
N THR A 10 1.15 -6.83 15.49
CA THR A 10 1.98 -5.70 15.06
C THR A 10 1.20 -4.41 15.28
N ASN A 11 1.72 -3.56 16.18
CA ASN A 11 1.13 -2.26 16.41
C ASN A 11 1.58 -1.29 15.29
N ILE A 12 0.64 -0.84 14.46
CA ILE A 12 0.90 0.09 13.34
C ILE A 12 1.48 1.42 13.83
N TYR A 13 1.15 1.85 15.06
CA TYR A 13 1.68 3.08 15.66
C TYR A 13 3.20 3.03 15.91
N ASP A 14 3.80 1.84 16.02
CA ASP A 14 5.23 1.67 16.27
C ASP A 14 6.08 1.73 14.99
N LEU A 15 5.43 1.93 13.82
CA LEU A 15 6.06 1.87 12.51
C LEU A 15 6.36 3.25 11.89
N ASP A 16 6.14 4.34 12.64
CA ASP A 16 6.33 5.74 12.20
C ASP A 16 5.63 6.08 10.86
N ILE A 17 4.54 5.36 10.56
CA ILE A 17 3.84 5.41 9.27
C ILE A 17 3.17 6.76 9.04
N ILE A 18 2.61 7.35 10.10
CA ILE A 18 1.89 8.63 10.02
C ILE A 18 2.86 9.75 9.62
N GLU A 19 4.02 9.82 10.26
CA GLU A 19 5.05 10.82 9.93
C GLU A 19 5.54 10.66 8.49
N SER A 20 5.69 9.42 8.01
CA SER A 20 6.06 9.15 6.62
C SER A 20 5.01 9.63 5.61
N PHE A 21 3.72 9.55 5.93
CA PHE A 21 2.66 10.04 5.04
C PHE A 21 2.63 11.56 4.93
N GLU A 22 3.01 12.27 6.00
CA GLU A 22 3.00 13.73 6.02
C GLU A 22 4.23 14.35 5.35
N ASN A 23 5.39 13.70 5.46
CA ASN A 23 6.68 14.32 5.12
C ASN A 23 7.36 13.73 3.88
N ALA A 24 6.85 12.62 3.32
CA ALA A 24 7.47 11.94 2.19
C ALA A 24 6.46 11.30 1.23
N ILE A 25 6.93 10.99 0.01
CA ILE A 25 6.18 10.12 -0.90
C ILE A 25 6.29 8.69 -0.37
N SER A 26 5.16 8.14 0.05
CA SER A 26 5.08 6.78 0.56
C SER A 26 4.52 5.84 -0.51
N ILE A 27 5.30 4.82 -0.89
CA ILE A 27 4.85 3.71 -1.74
C ILE A 27 4.52 2.54 -0.82
N ILE A 28 3.29 2.04 -0.91
CA ILE A 28 2.76 1.02 0.00
C ILE A 28 2.33 -0.21 -0.79
N GLU A 29 2.85 -1.37 -0.42
CA GLU A 29 2.39 -2.68 -0.89
C GLU A 29 1.49 -3.34 0.17
N TRP A 30 0.46 -4.06 -0.29
CA TRP A 30 -0.64 -4.60 0.52
C TRP A 30 -1.33 -3.55 1.42
N PRO A 31 -1.78 -2.41 0.84
CA PRO A 31 -2.36 -1.30 1.62
C PRO A 31 -3.64 -1.70 2.38
N GLU A 32 -4.33 -2.77 2.00
CA GLU A 32 -5.48 -3.33 2.70
C GLU A 32 -5.17 -3.77 4.14
N LYS A 33 -3.90 -4.05 4.45
CA LYS A 33 -3.45 -4.42 5.80
C LYS A 33 -3.36 -3.24 6.75
N LEU A 34 -3.37 -2.01 6.23
CA LEU A 34 -3.38 -0.80 7.04
C LEU A 34 -4.77 -0.45 7.59
N ILE A 35 -5.83 -1.16 7.19
CA ILE A 35 -7.23 -0.99 7.64
C ILE A 35 -7.64 0.48 7.76
N GLU A 36 -7.54 1.07 8.96
CA GLU A 36 -7.99 2.43 9.30
C GLU A 36 -6.93 3.51 9.02
N PHE A 37 -5.68 3.13 8.78
CA PHE A 37 -4.55 4.05 8.60
C PHE A 37 -4.28 4.42 7.15
N ILE A 38 -5.06 3.91 6.20
CA ILE A 38 -4.84 4.22 4.79
C ILE A 38 -5.23 5.69 4.51
N PRO A 39 -4.33 6.52 3.95
CA PRO A 39 -4.65 7.92 3.68
C PRO A 39 -5.80 8.07 2.69
N GLU A 40 -6.76 8.95 2.96
CA GLU A 40 -7.88 9.21 2.03
C GLU A 40 -7.37 9.73 0.68
N LYS A 41 -6.46 10.72 0.72
CA LYS A 41 -5.82 11.27 -0.49
C LYS A 41 -4.63 10.39 -0.87
N ARG A 42 -4.85 9.50 -1.83
CA ARG A 42 -3.82 8.62 -2.37
C ARG A 42 -4.05 8.33 -3.85
N LEU A 43 -3.03 7.80 -4.52
CA LEU A 43 -3.16 7.18 -5.82
C LEU A 43 -3.10 5.66 -5.65
N ASN A 44 -4.19 4.98 -5.95
CA ASN A 44 -4.24 3.53 -5.97
C ASN A 44 -3.69 3.01 -7.30
N ILE A 45 -2.68 2.14 -7.23
CA ILE A 45 -2.12 1.45 -8.39
C ILE A 45 -2.46 -0.02 -8.26
N LYS A 46 -3.24 -0.55 -9.20
CA LYS A 46 -3.61 -1.98 -9.25
C LYS A 46 -2.90 -2.66 -10.40
N PHE A 47 -2.20 -3.74 -10.09
CA PHE A 47 -1.56 -4.62 -11.06
C PHE A 47 -2.42 -5.87 -11.26
N SER A 48 -2.53 -6.34 -12.50
CA SER A 48 -3.14 -7.64 -12.81
C SER A 48 -2.35 -8.37 -13.89
N PHE A 49 -2.38 -9.70 -13.81
CA PHE A 49 -1.91 -10.56 -14.89
C PHE A 49 -2.78 -10.41 -16.14
N VAL A 50 -2.21 -10.74 -17.29
CA VAL A 50 -2.88 -10.86 -18.59
C VAL A 50 -2.40 -12.17 -19.23
N ASP A 51 -2.93 -12.53 -20.41
CA ASP A 51 -2.65 -13.82 -21.04
C ASP A 51 -1.16 -14.03 -21.42
N ASP A 52 -0.41 -12.94 -21.54
CA ASP A 52 1.04 -12.97 -21.75
C ASP A 52 1.76 -12.81 -20.39
N ASP A 53 2.52 -13.83 -20.01
CA ASP A 53 3.25 -13.91 -18.73
C ASP A 53 4.31 -12.82 -18.57
N ASP A 54 4.78 -12.21 -19.66
CA ASP A 54 5.75 -11.11 -19.64
C ASP A 54 5.07 -9.72 -19.59
N LEU A 55 3.74 -9.66 -19.68
CA LEU A 55 2.97 -8.41 -19.63
C LEU A 55 2.19 -8.24 -18.32
N ARG A 56 2.02 -7.00 -17.89
CA ARG A 56 1.16 -6.64 -16.75
C ARG A 56 0.23 -5.51 -17.15
N LYS A 57 -1.01 -5.59 -16.69
CA LYS A 57 -1.95 -4.47 -16.78
C LYS A 57 -1.89 -3.65 -15.50
N ILE A 58 -1.84 -2.33 -15.66
CA ILE A 58 -1.83 -1.36 -14.55
C ILE A 58 -3.05 -0.48 -14.67
N ILE A 59 -3.74 -0.27 -13.54
CA ILE A 59 -4.84 0.69 -13.41
C ILE A 59 -4.46 1.70 -12.33
N LEU A 60 -4.60 2.99 -12.67
CA LEU A 60 -4.45 4.11 -11.76
C LEU A 60 -5.84 4.61 -11.35
N ALA A 61 -6.10 4.73 -10.06
CA ALA A 61 -7.37 5.22 -9.51
C ALA A 61 -7.11 6.15 -8.33
N ASN A 62 -7.85 7.26 -8.25
CA ASN A 62 -7.85 8.14 -7.08
C ASN A 62 -8.81 7.59 -6.02
#